data_AF-A0A6S6PIX5-F1
#
_entry.id   AF-A0A6S6PIX5-F1
#
_cell.length_a   1.000
_cell.length_b   1.000
_cell.length_c   1.000
_cell.angle_alpha   90.00
_cell.angle_beta   90.00
_cell.angle_gamma   90.00
#
_symmetry.space_group_name_H-M   'P 1'
#
loop_
_entity.id
_entity.type
_entity.pdbx_description
1 polymer ?
#
loop_
_entity_poly.entity_id
_entity_poly.type
_entity_poly.pdbx_seq_one_letter_code
_entity_poly.pdbx_strand_id
1 'polypeptide(L)'
;MSAFSRLWRRAPLWRLSLVSMVAFSGITVLYPPNWLVSLYPPLGKFAHHSAPSAQDDDSASDNEQSPPPAQSGAASGNKGQGGDYTTAQGAVPPIDAQLVDLMPMAGRQFPLPAGIWHPVLTETSGPHGEISSNILVRTDRGVVTGVILVQATTASVPTSAMTDQPCHLDGAFFQRKLSAPGGAVQCIATNVGFTPKGDIHSKDDIGWAFGRLTLLGFPMPPVWALASWTYAVNAEDGGKNFEVVSMALSPADPGTAHVKTPLSDWSPQGLGTSPFSGRFMQNVNDWLVRWAPILQQGYEGTLQPSPNKIRSEAADPAWHGSAGAPPT
;
A
#
# COMPACT_ATOMS: atom_id res chain seq x y z
N MET A 1 64.49 10.09 -3.47
CA MET A 1 63.11 10.28 -2.95
C MET A 1 62.15 10.27 -4.13
N SER A 2 61.25 9.28 -4.23
CA SER A 2 60.34 9.15 -5.38
C SER A 2 59.29 10.27 -5.40
N ALA A 3 58.79 10.62 -6.59
CA ALA A 3 57.73 11.63 -6.78
C ALA A 3 56.48 11.35 -5.92
N PHE A 4 56.18 10.06 -5.69
CA PHE A 4 55.10 9.58 -4.83
C PHE A 4 55.23 10.08 -3.38
N SER A 5 56.45 10.06 -2.81
CA SER A 5 56.69 10.53 -1.44
C SER A 5 56.50 12.04 -1.26
N ARG A 6 56.72 12.83 -2.33
CA ARG A 6 56.53 14.29 -2.31
C ARG A 6 55.06 14.68 -2.48
N LEU A 7 54.33 13.99 -3.36
CA LEU A 7 52.88 14.12 -3.52
C LEU A 7 52.14 13.75 -2.25
N TRP A 8 52.56 12.67 -1.60
CA TRP A 8 51.97 12.22 -0.35
C TRP A 8 52.03 13.29 0.74
N ARG A 9 53.06 14.13 0.84
CA ARG A 9 53.15 15.16 1.89
C ARG A 9 52.45 16.49 1.58
N ARG A 10 52.30 16.88 0.32
CA ARG A 10 51.88 18.26 -0.06
C ARG A 10 50.47 18.40 -0.61
N ALA A 11 49.83 17.32 -1.05
CA ALA A 11 48.54 17.38 -1.73
C ALA A 11 47.46 16.58 -0.96
N PRO A 12 46.71 17.21 -0.03
CA PRO A 12 45.65 16.52 0.72
C PRO A 12 44.51 16.03 -0.20
N LEU A 13 44.22 16.76 -1.30
CA LEU A 13 43.22 16.35 -2.30
C LEU A 13 43.60 15.05 -3.02
N TRP A 14 44.89 14.83 -3.28
CA TRP A 14 45.37 13.61 -3.92
C TRP A 14 45.21 12.40 -2.98
N ARG A 15 45.38 12.58 -1.67
CA ARG A 15 45.09 11.54 -0.67
C ARG A 15 43.61 11.18 -0.65
N LEU A 16 42.74 12.19 -0.62
CA LEU A 16 41.28 11.97 -0.62
C LEU A 16 40.82 11.27 -1.90
N SER A 17 41.38 11.62 -3.06
CA SER A 17 41.08 10.95 -4.32
C SER A 17 41.50 9.47 -4.29
N LEU A 18 42.69 9.15 -3.78
CA LEU A 18 43.15 7.76 -3.64
C LEU A 18 42.29 6.95 -2.66
N VAL A 19 41.98 7.51 -1.49
CA VAL A 19 41.13 6.86 -0.48
C VAL A 19 39.71 6.66 -1.02
N SER A 20 39.16 7.67 -1.69
CA SER A 20 37.84 7.60 -2.33
C SER A 20 37.80 6.55 -3.43
N MET A 21 38.83 6.49 -4.29
CA MET A 21 38.93 5.47 -5.33
C MET A 21 38.91 4.06 -4.73
N VAL A 22 39.70 3.81 -3.68
CA VAL A 22 39.71 2.51 -2.97
C VAL A 22 38.35 2.20 -2.33
N ALA A 23 37.71 3.19 -1.70
CA ALA A 23 36.40 3.01 -1.07
C ALA A 23 35.30 2.67 -2.09
N PHE A 24 35.22 3.42 -3.19
CA PHE A 24 34.23 3.18 -4.25
C PHE A 24 34.51 1.88 -5.00
N SER A 25 35.77 1.50 -5.22
CA SER A 25 36.10 0.17 -5.75
C SER A 25 35.61 -0.96 -4.83
N GLY A 26 35.75 -0.82 -3.51
CA GLY A 26 35.21 -1.79 -2.55
C GLY A 26 33.68 -1.89 -2.60
N ILE A 27 32.99 -0.75 -2.67
CA ILE A 27 31.52 -0.71 -2.80
C ILE A 27 31.06 -1.34 -4.11
N THR A 28 31.77 -1.12 -5.22
CA THR A 28 31.41 -1.68 -6.53
C THR A 28 31.54 -3.21 -6.57
N VAL A 29 32.45 -3.80 -5.76
CA VAL A 29 32.57 -5.26 -5.65
C VAL A 29 31.44 -5.85 -4.79
N LEU A 30 30.99 -5.14 -3.76
CA LEU A 30 29.89 -5.57 -2.87
C LEU A 30 28.50 -5.32 -3.48
N TYR A 31 28.38 -4.28 -4.32
CA TYR A 31 27.15 -3.86 -4.99
C TYR A 31 27.45 -3.60 -6.48
N PRO A 32 27.68 -4.66 -7.28
CA PRO A 32 28.03 -4.50 -8.69
C PRO A 32 26.83 -3.97 -9.48
N PRO A 33 26.99 -2.90 -10.28
CA PRO A 33 25.92 -2.41 -11.15
C PRO A 33 25.63 -3.43 -12.27
N ASN A 34 24.38 -3.49 -12.73
CA ASN A 34 23.88 -4.53 -13.65
C ASN A 34 24.71 -4.69 -14.95
N TRP A 35 25.27 -3.60 -15.47
CA TRP A 35 26.13 -3.63 -16.66
C TRP A 35 27.51 -4.27 -16.41
N LEU A 36 27.99 -4.28 -15.17
CA LEU A 36 29.27 -4.89 -14.80
C LEU A 36 29.13 -6.40 -14.61
N VAL A 37 27.98 -6.84 -14.08
CA VAL A 37 27.64 -8.27 -13.94
C VAL A 37 27.50 -8.94 -15.31
N SER A 38 26.98 -8.23 -16.32
CA SER A 38 26.87 -8.77 -17.68
C SER A 38 28.22 -8.91 -18.40
N LEU A 39 29.23 -8.11 -18.06
CA LEU A 39 30.59 -8.24 -18.62
C LEU A 39 31.47 -9.24 -17.86
N TYR A 40 31.24 -9.47 -16.56
CA TYR A 40 32.05 -10.38 -15.75
C TYR A 40 31.15 -11.27 -14.86
N PRO A 41 30.68 -12.42 -15.40
CA PRO A 41 29.76 -13.34 -14.72
C PRO A 41 30.15 -13.80 -13.30
N PRO A 42 31.45 -14.00 -12.94
CA PRO A 42 31.78 -14.46 -11.59
C PRO A 42 31.51 -13.42 -10.48
N LEU A 43 31.27 -12.14 -10.82
CA LEU A 43 30.86 -11.11 -9.84
C LEU A 43 29.42 -11.27 -9.36
N GLY A 44 28.58 -12.01 -10.10
CA GLY A 44 27.21 -12.32 -9.68
C GLY A 44 27.10 -13.15 -8.40
N LYS A 45 28.19 -13.82 -7.97
CA LYS A 45 28.22 -14.59 -6.71
C LYS A 45 28.19 -13.70 -5.44
N PHE A 46 28.54 -12.42 -5.57
CA PHE A 46 28.51 -11.44 -4.48
C PHE A 46 27.29 -10.52 -4.57
N ALA A 47 26.54 -10.57 -5.68
CA ALA A 47 25.28 -9.85 -5.84
C ALA A 47 24.17 -10.55 -5.04
N HIS A 48 24.08 -10.25 -3.75
CA HIS A 48 22.89 -10.61 -2.99
C HIS A 48 21.72 -9.77 -3.50
N HIS A 49 20.79 -10.44 -4.18
CA HIS A 49 19.56 -9.91 -4.80
C HIS A 49 19.72 -9.27 -6.16
N SER A 50 20.07 -10.07 -7.17
CA SER A 50 19.69 -9.79 -8.56
C SER A 50 18.52 -10.68 -8.97
N ALA A 51 17.41 -10.02 -9.34
CA ALA A 51 16.20 -10.64 -9.91
C ALA A 51 16.55 -11.52 -11.12
N PRO A 52 15.87 -12.66 -11.33
CA PRO A 52 16.16 -13.53 -12.46
C PRO A 52 15.80 -12.83 -13.76
N SER A 53 16.79 -12.68 -14.63
CA SER A 53 16.62 -12.28 -16.02
C SER A 53 16.09 -13.47 -16.81
N ALA A 54 15.06 -13.25 -17.62
CA ALA A 54 14.50 -14.22 -18.53
C ALA A 54 15.56 -14.77 -19.49
N GLN A 55 15.61 -16.10 -19.63
CA GLN A 55 16.36 -16.76 -20.68
C GLN A 55 15.54 -17.93 -21.21
N ASP A 56 15.21 -17.85 -22.49
CA ASP A 56 14.62 -18.89 -23.33
C ASP A 56 15.40 -20.20 -23.22
N ASP A 57 14.70 -21.33 -23.19
CA ASP A 57 15.21 -22.56 -23.80
C ASP A 57 14.06 -23.51 -24.18
N ASP A 58 14.04 -23.84 -25.46
CA ASP A 58 13.23 -24.84 -26.13
C ASP A 58 13.68 -26.27 -25.78
N SER A 59 12.70 -27.10 -25.38
CA SER A 59 12.45 -28.50 -25.78
C SER A 59 13.47 -29.66 -25.61
N ALA A 60 12.88 -30.83 -25.27
CA ALA A 60 13.34 -32.23 -25.29
C ALA A 60 13.93 -32.78 -23.96
N SER A 61 13.54 -33.93 -23.37
CA SER A 61 12.90 -35.16 -23.86
C SER A 61 12.28 -35.98 -22.70
N ASP A 62 11.29 -36.82 -23.02
CA ASP A 62 10.69 -37.88 -22.20
C ASP A 62 11.68 -39.00 -21.81
N ASN A 63 11.57 -39.58 -20.59
CA ASN A 63 10.96 -40.91 -20.37
C ASN A 63 11.08 -41.44 -18.91
N GLU A 64 10.10 -42.27 -18.58
CA GLU A 64 9.72 -42.87 -17.29
C GLU A 64 10.71 -43.87 -16.66
N GLN A 65 10.76 -43.92 -15.31
CA GLN A 65 10.72 -45.18 -14.52
C GLN A 65 10.44 -44.89 -13.02
N SER A 66 9.40 -45.49 -12.43
CA SER A 66 9.12 -45.58 -10.96
C SER A 66 9.27 -47.05 -10.49
N PRO A 67 9.12 -47.49 -9.19
CA PRO A 67 8.82 -46.83 -7.87
C PRO A 67 9.67 -47.42 -6.66
N PRO A 68 9.25 -47.43 -5.36
CA PRO A 68 8.90 -46.38 -4.33
C PRO A 68 9.64 -46.60 -2.95
N PRO A 69 9.19 -46.14 -1.74
CA PRO A 69 8.45 -44.93 -1.30
C PRO A 69 9.13 -44.15 -0.13
N ALA A 70 8.80 -42.86 0.06
CA ALA A 70 8.74 -42.26 1.41
C ALA A 70 7.82 -41.03 1.46
N GLN A 71 7.02 -40.98 2.53
CA GLN A 71 5.93 -40.07 2.87
C GLN A 71 6.26 -38.57 2.83
N SER A 72 5.34 -37.77 2.26
CA SER A 72 4.77 -36.58 2.92
C SER A 72 3.73 -35.86 2.04
N GLY A 73 2.52 -35.67 2.59
CA GLY A 73 1.60 -34.53 2.38
C GLY A 73 1.27 -34.11 0.94
N ALA A 74 0.12 -34.56 0.45
CA ALA A 74 -0.45 -34.18 -0.84
C ALA A 74 -0.69 -32.67 -0.98
N ALA A 75 0.17 -32.00 -1.76
CA ALA A 75 -0.20 -30.83 -2.55
C ALA A 75 -0.81 -31.34 -3.87
N SER A 76 -2.10 -31.08 -4.07
CA SER A 76 -2.78 -31.30 -5.35
C SER A 76 -2.27 -30.28 -6.35
N GLY A 77 -1.41 -30.71 -7.26
CA GLY A 77 -0.97 -29.92 -8.40
C GLY A 77 -2.09 -29.73 -9.41
N ASN A 78 -2.44 -28.47 -9.68
CA ASN A 78 -3.01 -28.09 -10.96
C ASN A 78 -1.88 -27.44 -11.77
N LYS A 79 -1.43 -28.14 -12.83
CA LYS A 79 -0.78 -27.49 -13.98
C LYS A 79 -1.86 -26.65 -14.68
N GLY A 80 -1.91 -25.38 -14.34
CA GLY A 80 -2.64 -24.35 -15.07
C GLY A 80 -1.71 -23.16 -15.25
N GLN A 81 -1.33 -22.89 -16.48
CA GLN A 81 -0.55 -21.74 -16.91
C GLN A 81 -1.42 -20.49 -16.67
N GLY A 82 -1.29 -19.89 -15.49
CA GLY A 82 -1.98 -18.69 -15.08
C GLY A 82 -1.17 -18.06 -13.96
N GLY A 83 -0.57 -16.91 -14.23
CA GLY A 83 0.20 -16.20 -13.23
C GLY A 83 -0.66 -15.89 -12.01
N ASP A 84 -0.19 -16.28 -10.84
CA ASP A 84 -0.94 -16.20 -9.59
C ASP A 84 -0.88 -14.78 -9.01
N TYR A 85 -2.04 -14.12 -8.94
CA TYR A 85 -2.19 -12.79 -8.32
C TYR A 85 -2.34 -12.86 -6.79
N THR A 86 -2.30 -14.06 -6.19
CA THR A 86 -2.38 -14.25 -4.73
C THR A 86 -1.01 -14.28 -4.05
N THR A 87 0.08 -14.39 -4.82
CA THR A 87 1.43 -14.33 -4.26
C THR A 87 1.82 -12.87 -4.04
N ALA A 88 2.12 -12.54 -2.77
CA ALA A 88 2.39 -11.21 -2.28
C ALA A 88 3.79 -11.11 -1.67
N GLN A 89 4.51 -10.04 -2.01
CA GLN A 89 5.80 -9.69 -1.41
C GLN A 89 5.61 -8.47 -0.52
N GLY A 90 5.68 -8.68 0.79
CA GLY A 90 5.49 -7.63 1.80
C GLY A 90 6.81 -7.03 2.28
N ALA A 91 6.82 -5.72 2.50
CA ALA A 91 7.87 -5.02 3.22
C ALA A 91 7.29 -4.19 4.36
N VAL A 92 8.10 -4.04 5.41
CA VAL A 92 7.77 -3.33 6.64
C VAL A 92 8.54 -2.00 6.63
N PRO A 93 7.96 -0.92 6.10
CA PRO A 93 8.60 0.39 6.12
C PRO A 93 8.80 0.89 7.56
N PRO A 94 9.76 1.82 7.76
CA PRO A 94 9.93 2.52 9.03
C PRO A 94 8.65 3.27 9.40
N ILE A 95 8.09 2.97 10.58
CA ILE A 95 6.83 3.57 11.05
C ILE A 95 6.99 5.05 11.46
N ASP A 96 8.22 5.51 11.65
CA ASP A 96 8.56 6.90 11.95
C ASP A 96 8.52 7.80 10.72
N ALA A 97 8.45 7.24 9.51
CA ALA A 97 8.22 8.00 8.29
C ALA A 97 6.88 8.75 8.37
N GLN A 98 6.89 10.02 7.98
CA GLN A 98 5.74 10.91 8.03
C GLN A 98 5.33 11.29 6.61
N LEU A 99 4.07 11.00 6.27
CA LEU A 99 3.46 11.34 5.00
C LEU A 99 2.32 12.33 5.25
N VAL A 100 2.29 13.39 4.45
CA VAL A 100 1.28 14.46 4.51
C VAL A 100 0.92 14.87 3.08
N ASP A 101 -0.34 15.27 2.87
CA ASP A 101 -0.90 15.75 1.60
C ASP A 101 -0.89 14.73 0.45
N LEU A 102 0.27 14.27 0.00
CA LEU A 102 0.42 13.36 -1.14
C LEU A 102 1.42 12.24 -0.83
N MET A 103 1.12 11.03 -1.33
CA MET A 103 2.02 9.88 -1.36
C MET A 103 2.20 9.41 -2.81
N PRO A 104 3.44 9.31 -3.33
CA PRO A 104 3.67 8.72 -4.64
C PRO A 104 3.45 7.20 -4.59
N MET A 105 2.69 6.67 -5.53
CA MET A 105 2.39 5.23 -5.61
C MET A 105 2.02 4.83 -7.04
N ALA A 106 2.51 3.69 -7.53
CA ALA A 106 2.15 3.12 -8.83
C ALA A 106 2.19 4.12 -10.02
N GLY A 107 3.20 4.98 -10.05
CA GLY A 107 3.36 6.01 -11.09
C GLY A 107 2.39 7.20 -11.00
N ARG A 108 1.56 7.25 -9.96
CA ARG A 108 0.55 8.28 -9.69
C ARG A 108 0.71 8.88 -8.30
N GLN A 109 -0.15 9.86 -7.98
CA GLN A 109 -0.16 10.53 -6.69
C GLN A 109 -1.42 10.13 -5.94
N PHE A 110 -1.25 9.62 -4.72
CA PHE A 110 -2.36 9.36 -3.82
C PHE A 110 -2.51 10.53 -2.84
N PRO A 111 -3.64 11.26 -2.84
CA PRO A 111 -3.88 12.27 -1.84
C PRO A 111 -4.25 11.66 -0.51
N LEU A 112 -3.65 12.20 0.55
CA LEU A 112 -3.87 11.79 1.92
C LEU A 112 -4.94 12.69 2.57
N PRO A 113 -5.87 12.10 3.34
CA PRO A 113 -6.70 12.88 4.25
C PRO A 113 -5.84 13.65 5.25
N ALA A 114 -6.44 14.64 5.90
CA ALA A 114 -5.75 15.56 6.80
C ALA A 114 -5.01 14.81 7.93
N GLY A 115 -3.83 15.30 8.30
CA GLY A 115 -3.00 14.72 9.35
C GLY A 115 -1.73 14.06 8.85
N ILE A 116 -0.99 13.51 9.80
CA ILE A 116 0.27 12.80 9.55
C ILE A 116 -0.04 11.31 9.45
N TRP A 117 0.30 10.72 8.32
CA TRP A 117 0.14 9.31 8.04
C TRP A 117 1.49 8.61 8.10
N HIS A 118 1.50 7.43 8.70
CA HIS A 118 2.68 6.61 8.87
C HIS A 118 2.52 5.31 8.10
N PRO A 119 3.50 4.91 7.29
CA PRO A 119 3.39 3.66 6.56
C PRO A 119 3.54 2.49 7.53
N VAL A 120 2.59 1.56 7.47
CA VAL A 120 2.60 0.33 8.22
C VAL A 120 3.15 -0.75 7.31
N LEU A 121 2.47 -1.12 6.24
CA LEU A 121 2.84 -2.25 5.37
C LEU A 121 2.83 -1.80 3.91
N THR A 122 3.78 -2.28 3.14
CA THR A 122 3.75 -2.15 1.68
C THR A 122 3.82 -3.54 1.07
N GLU A 123 3.05 -3.79 0.03
CA GLU A 123 2.98 -5.10 -0.60
C GLU A 123 2.94 -4.94 -2.12
N THR A 124 3.57 -5.87 -2.82
CA THR A 124 3.41 -6.02 -4.27
C THR A 124 2.91 -7.41 -4.58
N SER A 125 1.88 -7.51 -5.41
CA SER A 125 1.27 -8.78 -5.83
C SER A 125 1.13 -8.85 -7.35
N GLY A 126 0.94 -10.07 -7.84
CA GLY A 126 0.93 -10.38 -9.27
C GLY A 126 2.23 -11.01 -9.75
N PRO A 127 2.22 -11.68 -10.92
CA PRO A 127 3.37 -12.42 -11.44
C PRO A 127 4.64 -11.58 -11.59
N HIS A 128 4.49 -10.27 -11.84
CA HIS A 128 5.59 -9.32 -12.01
C HIS A 128 5.46 -8.10 -11.08
N GLY A 129 4.60 -8.16 -10.05
CA GLY A 129 4.35 -7.03 -9.15
C GLY A 129 3.49 -5.93 -9.78
N GLU A 130 2.52 -6.32 -10.59
CA GLU A 130 1.61 -5.43 -11.32
C GLU A 130 0.64 -4.69 -10.39
N ILE A 131 0.47 -5.14 -9.14
CA ILE A 131 -0.36 -4.50 -8.13
C ILE A 131 0.53 -4.08 -6.97
N SER A 132 0.46 -2.80 -6.61
CA SER A 132 1.08 -2.25 -5.41
C SER A 132 0.01 -1.94 -4.38
N SER A 133 0.29 -2.24 -3.12
CA SER A 133 -0.57 -1.97 -1.97
C SER A 133 0.22 -1.23 -0.89
N ASN A 134 -0.36 -0.18 -0.31
CA ASN A 134 0.22 0.60 0.77
C ASN A 134 -0.80 0.76 1.89
N ILE A 135 -0.39 0.41 3.10
CA ILE A 135 -1.17 0.54 4.31
C ILE A 135 -0.58 1.63 5.17
N LEU A 136 -1.39 2.62 5.52
CA LEU A 136 -1.02 3.78 6.31
C LEU A 136 -1.86 3.87 7.58
N VAL A 137 -1.30 4.44 8.64
CA VAL A 137 -1.99 4.70 9.90
C VAL A 137 -1.86 6.17 10.31
N ARG A 138 -2.93 6.73 10.86
CA ARG A 138 -2.95 8.02 11.54
C ARG A 138 -3.26 7.82 13.02
N THR A 139 -2.55 8.55 13.87
CA THR A 139 -2.78 8.54 15.32
C THR A 139 -3.06 9.94 15.86
N ASP A 140 -3.79 10.01 16.99
CA ASP A 140 -3.93 11.21 17.83
C ASP A 140 -3.57 10.82 19.27
N ARG A 141 -2.55 11.47 19.84
CA ARG A 141 -2.03 11.19 21.20
C ARG A 141 -1.79 9.70 21.47
N GLY A 142 -1.28 8.99 20.46
CA GLY A 142 -0.94 7.57 20.54
C GLY A 142 -2.09 6.60 20.26
N VAL A 143 -3.33 7.07 20.05
CA VAL A 143 -4.47 6.23 19.67
C VAL A 143 -4.70 6.27 18.17
N VAL A 144 -5.02 5.14 17.55
CA VAL A 144 -5.30 5.08 16.10
C VAL A 144 -6.63 5.76 15.78
N THR A 145 -6.60 6.72 14.86
CA THR A 145 -7.79 7.44 14.39
C THR A 145 -8.15 7.13 12.95
N GLY A 146 -7.19 6.63 12.16
CA GLY A 146 -7.40 6.26 10.77
C GLY A 146 -6.46 5.17 10.31
N VAL A 147 -6.96 4.28 9.45
CA VAL A 147 -6.14 3.32 8.67
C VAL A 147 -6.55 3.45 7.21
N ILE A 148 -5.58 3.51 6.31
CA ILE A 148 -5.82 3.54 4.86
C ILE A 148 -5.12 2.33 4.25
N LEU A 149 -5.79 1.65 3.33
CA LEU A 149 -5.20 0.74 2.38
C LEU A 149 -5.45 1.32 0.98
N VAL A 150 -4.37 1.57 0.25
CA VAL A 150 -4.43 1.94 -1.17
C VAL A 150 -3.88 0.77 -1.95
N GLN A 151 -4.64 0.27 -2.93
CA GLN A 151 -4.21 -0.74 -3.90
C GLN A 151 -4.31 -0.16 -5.29
N ALA A 152 -3.25 -0.29 -6.07
CA ALA A 152 -3.13 0.39 -7.34
C ALA A 152 -2.31 -0.47 -8.31
N THR A 153 -2.81 -0.61 -9.54
CA THR A 153 -2.07 -1.27 -10.61
C THR A 153 -0.91 -0.39 -11.11
N THR A 154 0.27 -0.98 -11.24
CA THR A 154 1.47 -0.41 -11.88
C THR A 154 1.51 -0.72 -13.38
N ALA A 155 0.81 -1.77 -13.80
CA ALA A 155 0.64 -2.20 -15.19
C ALA A 155 -0.78 -2.76 -15.41
N SER A 156 -1.19 -2.95 -16.66
CA SER A 156 -2.48 -3.56 -16.98
C SER A 156 -2.56 -4.98 -16.42
N VAL A 157 -3.67 -5.31 -15.76
CA VAL A 157 -3.93 -6.65 -15.22
C VAL A 157 -5.15 -7.30 -15.88
N PRO A 158 -5.25 -8.64 -15.93
CA PRO A 158 -6.45 -9.34 -16.38
C PRO A 158 -7.68 -8.92 -15.56
N THR A 159 -8.85 -8.96 -16.18
CA THR A 159 -10.12 -8.63 -15.51
C THR A 159 -10.39 -9.49 -14.27
N SER A 160 -9.89 -10.73 -14.25
CA SER A 160 -9.99 -11.65 -13.10
C SER A 160 -9.16 -11.24 -11.88
N ALA A 161 -8.21 -10.32 -12.04
CA ALA A 161 -7.43 -9.78 -10.91
C ALA A 161 -8.24 -8.76 -10.09
N MET A 162 -9.31 -8.21 -10.66
CA MET A 162 -10.33 -7.47 -9.92
C MET A 162 -11.45 -8.42 -9.52
N THR A 163 -12.06 -8.19 -8.35
CA THR A 163 -13.33 -8.83 -8.01
C THR A 163 -14.39 -8.48 -9.07
N ASP A 164 -15.27 -9.44 -9.38
CA ASP A 164 -16.19 -9.39 -10.52
C ASP A 164 -17.14 -8.17 -10.53
N GLN A 165 -17.22 -7.40 -9.43
CA GLN A 165 -18.00 -6.19 -9.32
C GLN A 165 -17.26 -5.09 -8.52
N PRO A 166 -16.51 -4.18 -9.17
CA PRO A 166 -15.77 -3.09 -8.50
C PRO A 166 -16.65 -2.10 -7.71
N CYS A 167 -17.95 -2.24 -7.85
CA CYS A 167 -18.97 -1.33 -7.37
C CYS A 167 -20.07 -2.01 -6.56
N HIS A 168 -19.93 -3.29 -6.22
CA HIS A 168 -20.95 -4.01 -5.45
C HIS A 168 -20.36 -4.49 -4.14
N LEU A 169 -20.76 -3.84 -3.05
CA LEU A 169 -20.38 -4.21 -1.69
C LEU A 169 -21.65 -4.61 -0.94
N ASP A 170 -21.82 -5.92 -0.77
CA ASP A 170 -22.96 -6.45 -0.02
C ASP A 170 -22.94 -5.91 1.42
N GLY A 171 -24.09 -5.41 1.87
CA GLY A 171 -24.23 -4.85 3.21
C GLY A 171 -23.61 -3.46 3.40
N ALA A 172 -23.22 -2.76 2.32
CA ALA A 172 -22.84 -1.36 2.42
C ALA A 172 -24.00 -0.51 2.96
N PHE A 173 -23.70 0.36 3.93
CA PHE A 173 -24.64 1.33 4.47
C PHE A 173 -24.99 2.41 3.45
N PHE A 174 -23.98 2.82 2.67
CA PHE A 174 -24.13 3.76 1.57
C PHE A 174 -23.29 3.25 0.41
N GLN A 175 -23.82 3.29 -0.80
CA GLN A 175 -23.10 2.95 -2.01
C GLN A 175 -23.58 3.85 -3.14
N ARG A 176 -22.64 4.36 -3.94
CA ARG A 176 -22.96 5.23 -5.07
C ARG A 176 -21.96 5.02 -6.19
N LYS A 177 -22.48 4.77 -7.40
CA LYS A 177 -21.71 4.90 -8.63
C LYS A 177 -21.59 6.38 -8.99
N LEU A 178 -20.37 6.83 -9.20
CA LEU A 178 -20.04 8.20 -9.60
C LEU A 178 -19.90 8.30 -11.13
N SER A 179 -19.90 9.54 -11.62
CA SER A 179 -19.66 9.79 -13.05
C SER A 179 -18.19 9.51 -13.36
N ALA A 180 -17.93 8.69 -14.37
CA ALA A 180 -16.59 8.37 -14.82
C ALA A 180 -16.48 8.59 -16.35
N PRO A 181 -15.28 8.89 -16.88
CA PRO A 181 -15.04 8.94 -18.33
C PRO A 181 -15.44 7.63 -19.04
N GLY A 182 -15.65 7.69 -20.35
CA GLY A 182 -16.04 6.51 -21.15
C GLY A 182 -15.06 5.36 -21.00
N GLY A 183 -15.54 4.16 -20.65
CA GLY A 183 -14.70 2.98 -20.40
C GLY A 183 -14.13 2.88 -18.99
N ALA A 184 -14.39 3.87 -18.13
CA ALA A 184 -14.08 3.83 -16.70
C ALA A 184 -15.33 3.58 -15.85
N VAL A 185 -15.10 3.09 -14.64
CA VAL A 185 -16.10 2.95 -13.57
C VAL A 185 -15.53 3.56 -12.31
N GLN A 186 -16.36 4.29 -11.57
CA GLN A 186 -15.99 4.89 -10.31
C GLN A 186 -17.12 4.72 -9.31
N CYS A 187 -16.79 4.26 -8.11
CA CYS A 187 -17.76 3.98 -7.07
C CYS A 187 -17.23 4.35 -5.70
N ILE A 188 -18.15 4.73 -4.81
CA ILE A 188 -17.88 4.93 -3.40
C ILE A 188 -18.85 4.09 -2.58
N ALA A 189 -18.39 3.60 -1.44
CA ALA A 189 -19.25 2.92 -0.49
C ALA A 189 -18.76 3.09 0.94
N THR A 190 -19.68 2.97 1.90
CA THR A 190 -19.34 2.91 3.32
C THR A 190 -20.00 1.73 4.00
N ASN A 191 -19.34 1.22 5.03
CA ASN A 191 -19.80 0.14 5.89
C ASN A 191 -19.29 0.38 7.32
N VAL A 192 -19.60 -0.53 8.24
CA VAL A 192 -19.02 -0.55 9.58
C VAL A 192 -18.11 -1.75 9.72
N GLY A 193 -16.94 -1.52 10.32
CA GLY A 193 -16.00 -2.55 10.74
C GLY A 193 -15.85 -2.55 12.26
N PHE A 194 -15.55 -3.71 12.83
CA PHE A 194 -15.20 -3.84 14.24
C PHE A 194 -13.74 -4.27 14.35
N THR A 195 -13.04 -3.78 15.37
CA THR A 195 -11.66 -4.24 15.62
C THR A 195 -11.70 -5.73 15.93
N PRO A 196 -10.92 -6.55 15.21
CA PRO A 196 -10.97 -8.00 15.37
C PRO A 196 -10.59 -8.41 16.79
N LYS A 197 -11.36 -9.33 17.39
CA LYS A 197 -11.07 -9.96 18.69
C LYS A 197 -10.02 -11.06 18.56
N GLY A 198 -8.86 -10.76 17.98
CA GLY A 198 -7.70 -11.65 18.02
C GLY A 198 -7.61 -12.75 16.96
N ASP A 199 -8.55 -12.88 16.02
CA ASP A 199 -8.40 -13.77 14.86
C ASP A 199 -7.99 -12.96 13.62
N ILE A 200 -6.69 -12.99 13.29
CA ILE A 200 -6.09 -12.32 12.12
C ILE A 200 -6.33 -13.19 10.87
N HIS A 201 -7.58 -13.47 10.56
CA HIS A 201 -8.00 -14.14 9.32
C HIS A 201 -9.32 -13.55 8.81
N SER A 202 -9.36 -12.24 8.52
CA SER A 202 -10.37 -11.72 7.60
C SER A 202 -9.74 -11.63 6.21
N LYS A 203 -10.52 -11.97 5.17
CA LYS A 203 -10.15 -11.90 3.75
C LYS A 203 -9.95 -10.47 3.23
N ASP A 204 -9.69 -9.51 4.12
CA ASP A 204 -9.54 -8.10 3.81
C ASP A 204 -8.13 -7.66 4.21
N ASP A 205 -7.35 -7.12 3.28
CA ASP A 205 -5.94 -6.79 3.46
C ASP A 205 -5.67 -5.77 4.60
N ILE A 206 -6.70 -5.07 5.10
CA ILE A 206 -6.64 -4.21 6.29
C ILE A 206 -6.45 -5.04 7.59
N GLY A 207 -6.89 -6.30 7.64
CA GLY A 207 -6.77 -7.16 8.83
C GLY A 207 -5.32 -7.34 9.30
N TRP A 208 -4.38 -7.43 8.35
CA TRP A 208 -2.95 -7.49 8.63
C TRP A 208 -2.42 -6.19 9.27
N ALA A 209 -2.93 -5.04 8.82
CA ALA A 209 -2.62 -3.74 9.41
C ALA A 209 -3.00 -3.71 10.89
N PHE A 210 -4.24 -4.11 11.19
CA PHE A 210 -4.75 -4.14 12.56
C PHE A 210 -3.95 -5.10 13.45
N GLY A 211 -3.59 -6.27 12.93
CA GLY A 211 -2.71 -7.22 13.64
C GLY A 211 -1.37 -6.58 14.00
N ARG A 212 -0.70 -5.93 13.05
CA ARG A 212 0.58 -5.27 13.31
C ARG A 212 0.45 -4.07 14.26
N LEU A 213 -0.56 -3.23 14.09
CA LEU A 213 -0.78 -2.08 14.98
C LEU A 213 -1.02 -2.54 16.42
N THR A 214 -1.75 -3.64 16.59
CA THR A 214 -1.97 -4.28 17.89
C THR A 214 -0.65 -4.79 18.49
N LEU A 215 0.20 -5.47 17.70
CA LEU A 215 1.52 -5.93 18.14
C LEU A 215 2.45 -4.77 18.55
N LEU A 216 2.35 -3.63 17.88
CA LEU A 216 3.10 -2.42 18.19
C LEU A 216 2.53 -1.66 19.41
N GLY A 217 1.43 -2.14 20.01
CA GLY A 217 0.85 -1.58 21.22
C GLY A 217 0.00 -0.33 21.00
N PHE A 218 -0.38 -0.02 19.76
CA PHE A 218 -1.28 1.10 19.50
C PHE A 218 -2.71 0.75 19.95
N PRO A 219 -3.36 1.55 20.80
CA PRO A 219 -4.75 1.36 21.16
C PRO A 219 -5.66 1.52 19.93
N MET A 220 -6.50 0.52 19.69
CA MET A 220 -7.48 0.51 18.61
C MET A 220 -8.89 0.78 19.18
N PRO A 221 -9.63 1.76 18.62
CA PRO A 221 -11.07 1.87 18.78
C PRO A 221 -11.80 0.55 18.51
N PRO A 222 -12.92 0.24 19.18
CA PRO A 222 -13.62 -1.03 18.96
C PRO A 222 -14.44 -1.07 17.65
N VAL A 223 -14.68 0.08 17.02
CA VAL A 223 -15.53 0.24 15.83
C VAL A 223 -14.95 1.27 14.87
N TRP A 224 -15.24 1.10 13.58
CA TRP A 224 -14.74 1.90 12.48
C TRP A 224 -15.84 2.19 11.47
N ALA A 225 -15.90 3.41 10.96
CA ALA A 225 -16.56 3.67 9.70
C ALA A 225 -15.59 3.28 8.56
N LEU A 226 -15.97 2.26 7.80
CA LEU A 226 -15.23 1.86 6.61
C LEU A 226 -15.73 2.69 5.44
N ALA A 227 -14.84 3.36 4.73
CA ALA A 227 -15.10 4.11 3.53
C ALA A 227 -14.23 3.57 2.40
N SER A 228 -14.80 3.41 1.22
CA SER A 228 -14.09 2.90 0.05
C SER A 228 -14.35 3.76 -1.16
N TRP A 229 -13.32 3.88 -2.00
CA TRP A 229 -13.39 4.45 -3.33
C TRP A 229 -12.71 3.49 -4.29
N THR A 230 -13.40 3.14 -5.36
CA THR A 230 -12.87 2.28 -6.42
C THR A 230 -12.94 3.03 -7.73
N TYR A 231 -11.83 3.08 -8.45
CA TYR A 231 -11.74 3.57 -9.82
C TYR A 231 -11.08 2.51 -10.69
N ALA A 232 -11.71 2.17 -11.81
CA ALA A 232 -11.16 1.19 -12.75
C ALA A 232 -11.45 1.59 -14.19
N VAL A 233 -10.47 1.41 -15.07
CA VAL A 233 -10.55 1.75 -16.49
C VAL A 233 -10.03 0.60 -17.35
N ASN A 234 -10.61 0.44 -18.54
CA ASN A 234 -10.09 -0.50 -19.53
C ASN A 234 -8.73 -0.04 -20.03
N ALA A 235 -7.76 -0.94 -20.06
CA ALA A 235 -6.49 -0.74 -20.75
C ALA A 235 -6.64 -1.04 -22.25
N GLU A 236 -5.70 -0.52 -23.07
CA GLU A 236 -5.71 -0.72 -24.52
C GLU A 236 -5.50 -2.19 -24.93
N ASP A 237 -4.81 -2.96 -24.10
CA ASP A 237 -4.54 -4.39 -24.28
C ASP A 237 -5.72 -5.30 -23.87
N GLY A 238 -6.86 -4.71 -23.51
CA GLY A 238 -8.04 -5.44 -23.05
C GLY A 238 -8.02 -5.81 -21.57
N GLY A 239 -6.95 -5.47 -20.84
CA GLY A 239 -6.87 -5.59 -19.38
C GLY A 239 -7.54 -4.43 -18.64
N LYS A 240 -7.21 -4.29 -17.35
CA LYS A 240 -7.74 -3.30 -16.43
C LYS A 240 -6.61 -2.57 -15.73
N ASN A 241 -6.79 -1.26 -15.57
CA ASN A 241 -6.04 -0.47 -14.60
C ASN A 241 -6.99 -0.01 -13.51
N PHE A 242 -6.59 -0.10 -12.25
CA PHE A 242 -7.46 0.29 -11.15
C PHE A 242 -6.70 0.92 -9.98
N GLU A 243 -7.46 1.64 -9.17
CA GLU A 243 -7.09 2.05 -7.83
C GLU A 243 -8.28 1.85 -6.89
N VAL A 244 -8.01 1.18 -5.78
CA VAL A 244 -8.97 0.92 -4.69
C VAL A 244 -8.39 1.54 -3.43
N VAL A 245 -9.18 2.39 -2.80
CA VAL A 245 -8.80 3.09 -1.57
C VAL A 245 -9.81 2.70 -0.52
N SER A 246 -9.36 1.99 0.50
CA SER A 246 -10.16 1.55 1.64
C SER A 246 -9.67 2.25 2.89
N MET A 247 -10.58 2.82 3.66
CA MET A 247 -10.27 3.72 4.78
C MET A 247 -11.11 3.31 5.99
N ALA A 248 -10.47 3.05 7.12
CA ALA A 248 -11.13 2.84 8.40
C ALA A 248 -10.98 4.11 9.24
N LEU A 249 -12.09 4.77 9.56
CA LEU A 249 -12.14 6.03 10.30
C LEU A 249 -12.76 5.82 11.68
N SER A 250 -12.06 6.26 12.72
CA SER A 250 -12.48 6.10 14.11
C SER A 250 -13.54 7.13 14.50
N PRO A 251 -14.67 6.72 15.11
CA PRO A 251 -15.62 7.62 15.76
C PRO A 251 -15.28 7.90 17.23
N ALA A 252 -14.12 7.43 17.71
CA ALA A 252 -13.72 7.59 19.10
C ALA A 252 -13.44 9.05 19.46
N ASP A 253 -13.52 9.36 20.75
CA ASP A 253 -13.16 10.69 21.23
C ASP A 253 -11.66 10.96 21.02
N PRO A 254 -11.28 12.22 20.71
CA PRO A 254 -9.90 12.58 20.46
C PRO A 254 -8.95 12.07 21.56
N GLY A 255 -7.91 11.34 21.16
CA GLY A 255 -6.88 10.80 22.06
C GLY A 255 -7.34 9.66 22.94
N THR A 256 -8.48 9.04 22.63
CA THR A 256 -9.02 7.88 23.36
C THR A 256 -9.49 6.81 22.37
N ALA A 257 -9.52 5.55 22.80
CA ALA A 257 -10.20 4.48 22.06
C ALA A 257 -11.71 4.37 22.42
N HIS A 258 -12.23 5.32 23.20
CA HIS A 258 -13.58 5.29 23.73
C HIS A 258 -14.58 5.85 22.72
N VAL A 259 -15.68 5.13 22.52
CA VAL A 259 -16.78 5.51 21.62
C VAL A 259 -18.00 5.85 22.48
N LYS A 260 -18.68 6.97 22.18
CA LYS A 260 -19.79 7.49 23.00
C LYS A 260 -21.06 6.64 22.99
N THR A 261 -21.09 5.58 22.19
CA THR A 261 -22.28 4.75 21.99
C THR A 261 -21.95 3.27 22.19
N PRO A 262 -22.93 2.46 22.61
CA PRO A 262 -22.82 1.01 22.57
C PRO A 262 -22.47 0.49 21.17
N LEU A 263 -21.77 -0.65 21.10
CA LEU A 263 -21.42 -1.28 19.82
C LEU A 263 -22.65 -1.74 19.02
N SER A 264 -23.78 -1.98 19.67
CA SER A 264 -25.06 -2.30 19.02
C SER A 264 -25.53 -1.20 18.06
N ASP A 265 -25.21 0.06 18.36
CA ASP A 265 -25.62 1.23 17.57
C ASP A 265 -24.85 1.36 16.24
N TRP A 266 -23.88 0.48 16.04
CA TRP A 266 -23.03 0.39 14.85
C TRP A 266 -23.32 -0.85 14.00
N SER A 267 -24.36 -1.63 14.36
CA SER A 267 -24.87 -2.70 13.51
C SER A 267 -25.75 -2.14 12.38
N PRO A 268 -26.00 -2.88 11.28
CA PRO A 268 -26.94 -2.45 10.24
C PRO A 268 -28.34 -2.10 10.78
N GLN A 269 -28.79 -2.79 11.84
CA GLN A 269 -30.07 -2.54 12.50
C GLN A 269 -30.02 -1.39 13.53
N GLY A 270 -28.84 -1.10 14.07
CA GLY A 270 -28.62 -0.05 15.07
C GLY A 270 -28.18 1.29 14.49
N LEU A 271 -27.61 1.31 13.28
CA LEU A 271 -27.26 2.56 12.61
C LEU A 271 -28.51 3.40 12.40
N GLY A 272 -28.52 4.61 12.98
CA GLY A 272 -29.66 5.52 12.95
C GLY A 272 -30.58 5.45 14.18
N THR A 273 -30.41 4.48 15.09
CA THR A 273 -31.11 4.51 16.39
C THR A 273 -30.45 5.51 17.34
N SER A 274 -29.12 5.64 17.24
CA SER A 274 -28.35 6.66 17.95
C SER A 274 -28.08 7.87 17.07
N PRO A 275 -28.38 9.10 17.54
CA PRO A 275 -28.04 10.33 16.82
C PRO A 275 -26.54 10.48 16.54
N PHE A 276 -25.68 9.87 17.37
CA PHE A 276 -24.23 9.97 17.22
C PHE A 276 -23.72 9.07 16.08
N SER A 277 -24.01 7.77 16.09
CA SER A 277 -23.52 6.84 15.07
C SER A 277 -24.07 7.20 13.68
N GLY A 278 -25.36 7.54 13.61
CA GLY A 278 -25.99 7.98 12.36
C GLY A 278 -25.35 9.26 11.79
N ARG A 279 -25.10 10.27 12.63
CA ARG A 279 -24.47 11.53 12.19
C ARG A 279 -23.02 11.31 11.77
N PHE A 280 -22.27 10.48 12.49
CA PHE A 280 -20.89 10.19 12.12
C PHE A 280 -20.81 9.51 10.75
N MET A 281 -21.62 8.46 10.52
CA MET A 281 -21.67 7.79 9.21
C MET A 281 -22.13 8.74 8.10
N GLN A 282 -23.12 9.60 8.35
CA GLN A 282 -23.53 10.60 7.37
C GLN A 282 -22.40 11.57 7.03
N ASN A 283 -21.66 12.06 8.03
CA ASN A 283 -20.52 12.94 7.81
C ASN A 283 -19.43 12.23 6.98
N VAL A 284 -19.21 10.93 7.20
CA VAL A 284 -18.25 10.13 6.39
C VAL A 284 -18.75 10.00 4.96
N ASN A 285 -20.03 9.73 4.74
CA ASN A 285 -20.62 9.67 3.39
C ASN A 285 -20.47 11.00 2.65
N ASP A 286 -20.83 12.11 3.31
CA ASP A 286 -20.75 13.45 2.74
C ASP A 286 -19.31 13.84 2.43
N TRP A 287 -18.38 13.49 3.32
CA TRP A 287 -16.95 13.68 3.11
C TRP A 287 -16.45 12.86 1.91
N LEU A 288 -16.79 11.56 1.84
CA LEU A 288 -16.34 10.66 0.77
C LEU A 288 -16.82 11.13 -0.61
N VAL A 289 -18.03 11.68 -0.71
CA VAL A 289 -18.55 12.29 -1.94
C VAL A 289 -17.69 13.48 -2.39
N ARG A 290 -17.21 14.31 -1.45
CA ARG A 290 -16.32 15.44 -1.75
C ARG A 290 -14.87 15.02 -1.99
N TRP A 291 -14.45 13.92 -1.38
CA TRP A 291 -13.09 13.40 -1.47
C TRP A 291 -12.82 12.62 -2.75
N ALA A 292 -13.82 11.89 -3.27
CA ALA A 292 -13.68 11.07 -4.48
C ALA A 292 -13.14 11.83 -5.72
N PRO A 293 -13.56 13.08 -6.01
CA PRO A 293 -12.95 13.86 -7.09
C PRO A 293 -11.46 14.16 -6.87
N ILE A 294 -11.02 14.33 -5.62
CA ILE A 294 -9.60 14.58 -5.28
C ILE A 294 -8.78 13.30 -5.50
N LEU A 295 -9.30 12.14 -5.07
CA LEU A 295 -8.71 10.84 -5.36
C LEU A 295 -8.54 10.61 -6.86
N GLN A 296 -9.57 10.94 -7.65
CA GLN A 296 -9.51 10.84 -9.10
C GLN A 296 -8.46 11.77 -9.73
N GLN A 297 -8.34 13.02 -9.26
CA GLN A 297 -7.27 13.93 -9.72
C GLN A 297 -5.88 13.37 -9.41
N GLY A 298 -5.73 12.70 -8.27
CA GLY A 298 -4.50 12.00 -7.91
C GLY A 298 -4.17 10.86 -8.88
N TYR A 299 -5.17 10.04 -9.19
CA TYR A 299 -5.07 8.96 -10.19
C TYR A 299 -4.67 9.47 -11.57
N GLU A 300 -5.32 10.55 -12.02
CA GLU A 300 -5.06 11.18 -13.32
C GLU A 300 -3.75 11.99 -13.35
N GLY A 301 -3.07 12.15 -12.21
CA GLY A 301 -1.85 12.95 -12.11
C GLY A 301 -2.05 14.45 -12.27
N THR A 302 -3.29 14.94 -12.16
CA THR A 302 -3.65 16.36 -12.31
C THR A 302 -3.67 17.11 -10.99
N LEU A 303 -3.57 16.40 -9.86
CA LEU A 303 -3.57 16.98 -8.54
C LEU A 303 -2.28 17.76 -8.26
N GLN A 304 -2.41 19.03 -7.88
CA GLN A 304 -1.26 19.85 -7.49
C GLN A 304 -0.97 19.70 -5.99
N PRO A 305 0.31 19.57 -5.56
CA PRO A 305 0.70 19.57 -4.15
C PRO A 305 0.25 20.83 -3.41
N SER A 306 -0.12 20.67 -2.14
CA SER A 306 -0.53 21.73 -1.22
C SER A 306 0.33 21.67 0.07
N PRO A 307 1.64 21.95 -0.03
CA PRO A 307 2.59 21.72 1.07
C PRO A 307 2.33 22.60 2.31
N ASN A 308 1.70 23.77 2.11
CA ASN A 308 1.53 24.78 3.15
C ASN A 308 0.08 24.90 3.65
N LYS A 309 -0.83 24.01 3.20
CA LYS A 309 -2.23 24.07 3.59
C LYS A 309 -2.91 22.71 3.48
N ILE A 310 -3.67 22.34 4.50
CA ILE A 310 -4.59 21.21 4.44
C ILE A 310 -5.74 21.56 3.48
N ARG A 311 -5.99 20.69 2.50
CA ARG A 311 -7.12 20.84 1.58
C ARG A 311 -8.42 20.81 2.36
N SER A 312 -9.38 21.65 2.00
CA SER A 312 -10.69 21.71 2.68
C SER A 312 -11.40 20.36 2.69
N GLU A 313 -11.21 19.59 1.63
CA GLU A 313 -11.83 18.29 1.40
C GLU A 313 -11.07 17.16 2.13
N ALA A 314 -9.82 17.37 2.53
CA ALA A 314 -9.00 16.35 3.19
C ALA A 314 -9.41 16.11 4.64
N ALA A 315 -10.12 17.04 5.28
CA ALA A 315 -10.58 16.92 6.66
C ALA A 315 -11.72 15.88 6.78
N ASP A 316 -11.35 14.62 7.02
CA ASP A 316 -12.31 13.56 7.31
C ASP A 316 -12.88 13.66 8.75
N PRO A 317 -14.02 13.01 9.03
CA PRO A 317 -14.67 13.10 10.35
C PRO A 317 -13.87 12.54 11.53
N ALA A 318 -12.84 11.72 11.30
CA ALA A 318 -11.96 11.18 12.34
C ALA A 318 -10.70 12.04 12.56
N TRP A 319 -10.56 13.16 11.83
CA TRP A 319 -9.49 14.12 12.06
C TRP A 319 -9.90 15.17 13.10
N HIS A 320 -9.03 15.41 14.09
CA HIS A 320 -9.31 16.28 15.24
C HIS A 320 -8.46 17.55 15.29
N GLY A 321 -7.73 17.87 14.22
CA GLY A 321 -6.97 19.13 14.12
C GLY A 321 -5.66 19.18 14.92
N SER A 322 -5.30 18.14 15.66
CA SER A 322 -4.14 18.13 16.57
C SER A 322 -2.79 17.77 15.92
N ALA A 323 -2.78 17.23 14.70
CA ALA A 323 -1.57 16.80 13.99
C ALA A 323 -1.64 17.11 12.48
N GLY A 324 -0.51 17.50 11.88
CA GLY A 324 -0.34 17.67 10.43
C GLY A 324 -0.70 19.05 9.86
N ALA A 325 -1.00 20.04 10.70
CA ALA A 325 -0.99 21.43 10.25
C ALA A 325 0.47 21.84 9.95
N PRO A 326 0.75 22.52 8.81
CA PRO A 326 2.07 23.08 8.60
C PRO A 326 2.41 24.01 9.77
N PRO A 327 3.69 24.07 10.19
CA PRO A 327 4.10 25.00 11.23
C PRO A 327 3.67 26.42 10.80
N THR A 328 2.91 27.08 11.66
CA THR A 328 2.49 28.48 11.48
C THR A 328 3.68 29.43 11.52
#